data_AF-A0A7Y2N1Z4-F1
#
_entry.id   AF-A0A7Y2N1Z4-F1
#
_cell.length_a   1.000
_cell.length_b   1.000
_cell.length_c   1.000
_cell.angle_alpha   90.00
_cell.angle_beta   90.00
_cell.angle_gamma   90.00
#
_symmetry.space_group_name_H-M   'P 1'
#
loop_
_entity.id
_entity.type
_entity.pdbx_description
1 polymer ?
#
loop_
_entity_poly.entity_id
_entity_poly.type
_entity_poly.pdbx_seq_one_letter_code
_entity_poly.pdbx_strand_id
1 'polypeptide(L)'
;MTNQTPPRNAPITGFLFHLHPRKVAAETIRLNLSFGLGGMAATLFLVLTITGVLQLLSYSSDAAEAYQSVIHMYAGASLAGFIRNIHHWAGNLLVLVGMLHLLRVY
;
A
#
# COMPACT_ATOMS: atom_id res chain seq x y z
N MET A 1 -2.17 10.88 -47.81
CA MET A 1 -2.09 11.95 -46.79
C MET A 1 -3.28 11.81 -45.85
N THR A 2 -3.15 11.09 -44.75
CA THR A 2 -4.17 11.09 -43.68
C THR A 2 -3.46 11.50 -42.40
N ASN A 3 -3.51 12.80 -42.14
CA ASN A 3 -2.95 13.46 -40.97
C ASN A 3 -3.83 13.11 -39.76
N GLN A 4 -3.45 12.09 -38.99
CA GLN A 4 -4.10 11.78 -37.72
C GLN A 4 -3.30 12.44 -36.60
N THR A 5 -3.65 13.68 -36.26
CA THR A 5 -3.21 14.32 -35.03
C THR A 5 -3.72 13.51 -33.83
N PRO A 6 -2.87 13.06 -32.90
CA PRO A 6 -3.32 12.30 -31.75
C PRO A 6 -4.25 13.16 -30.87
N PRO A 7 -5.28 12.55 -30.24
CA PRO A 7 -6.26 13.28 -29.44
C PRO A 7 -5.57 14.08 -28.31
N ARG A 8 -5.86 15.38 -28.27
CA ARG A 8 -5.33 16.39 -27.32
C ARG A 8 -6.04 16.27 -25.95
N ASN A 9 -6.07 15.07 -25.41
CA ASN A 9 -6.66 14.76 -24.11
C ASN A 9 -6.05 13.47 -23.58
N ALA A 10 -4.92 13.61 -22.88
CA ALA A 10 -4.94 13.48 -21.42
C ALA A 10 -3.49 13.38 -20.90
N PRO A 11 -3.03 14.33 -20.07
CA PRO A 11 -1.76 14.15 -19.33
C PRO A 11 -1.74 12.82 -18.55
N ILE A 12 -2.92 12.36 -18.14
CA ILE A 12 -3.16 11.09 -17.47
C ILE A 12 -2.75 9.88 -18.33
N THR A 13 -3.06 9.86 -19.64
CA THR A 13 -2.76 8.72 -20.51
C THR A 13 -1.26 8.59 -20.80
N GLY A 14 -0.58 9.72 -21.03
CA GLY A 14 0.89 9.74 -21.20
C GLY A 14 1.64 9.35 -19.91
N PHE A 15 1.17 9.82 -18.76
CA PHE A 15 1.71 9.49 -17.45
C PHE A 15 1.50 8.02 -17.07
N LEU A 16 0.29 7.48 -17.31
CA LEU A 16 -0.04 6.10 -17.00
C LEU A 16 0.83 5.12 -17.80
N PHE A 17 1.09 5.41 -19.08
CA PHE A 17 1.96 4.59 -19.92
C PHE A 17 3.45 4.72 -19.57
N HIS A 18 3.87 5.78 -18.88
CA HIS A 18 5.22 5.88 -18.32
C HIS A 18 5.38 5.08 -17.03
N LEU A 19 4.35 5.04 -16.18
CA LEU A 19 4.37 4.27 -14.93
C LEU A 19 4.20 2.77 -15.14
N HIS A 20 3.38 2.35 -16.11
CA HIS A 20 3.13 0.94 -16.43
C HIS A 20 3.48 0.64 -17.88
N PRO A 21 4.67 0.08 -18.15
CA PRO A 21 5.05 -0.36 -19.48
C PRO A 21 4.01 -1.34 -20.03
N ARG A 22 3.42 -1.01 -21.19
CA ARG A 22 2.35 -1.82 -21.80
C ARG A 22 2.79 -3.23 -22.21
N LYS A 23 4.10 -3.47 -22.26
CA LYS A 23 4.71 -4.76 -22.60
C LYS A 23 5.89 -5.02 -21.66
N VAL A 24 5.84 -6.15 -20.98
CA VAL A 24 6.91 -6.71 -20.15
C VAL A 24 7.16 -8.13 -20.64
N ALA A 25 8.42 -8.57 -20.65
CA ALA A 25 8.76 -9.93 -21.04
C ALA A 25 8.08 -10.92 -20.07
N ALA A 26 7.40 -11.94 -20.59
CA ALA A 26 6.65 -12.89 -19.75
C ALA A 26 7.54 -13.59 -18.71
N GLU A 27 8.84 -13.70 -18.99
CA GLU A 27 9.84 -14.24 -18.07
C GLU A 27 9.98 -13.43 -16.79
N THR A 28 9.87 -12.09 -16.83
CA THR A 28 10.00 -11.23 -15.65
C THR A 28 8.77 -11.26 -14.73
N ILE A 29 7.64 -11.80 -15.21
CA ILE A 29 6.41 -11.98 -14.44
C ILE A 29 6.50 -13.23 -13.55
N ARG A 30 7.48 -14.12 -13.79
CA ARG A 30 7.66 -15.33 -12.98
C ARG A 30 7.95 -14.95 -11.53
N LEU A 31 7.02 -15.30 -10.63
CA LEU A 31 7.13 -15.03 -9.20
C LEU A 31 8.42 -15.58 -8.58
N ASN A 32 9.00 -16.64 -9.15
CA ASN A 32 10.28 -17.20 -8.70
C ASN A 32 11.49 -16.28 -8.88
N LEU A 33 11.44 -15.26 -9.75
CA LEU A 33 12.58 -14.36 -9.94
C LEU A 33 12.73 -13.35 -8.80
N SER A 34 11.63 -12.68 -8.39
CA SER A 34 11.65 -11.64 -7.35
C SER A 34 10.98 -12.05 -6.04
N PHE A 35 10.51 -13.30 -5.95
CA PHE A 35 9.59 -13.81 -4.94
C PHE A 35 8.31 -12.96 -4.78
N GLY A 36 8.03 -12.03 -5.71
CA GLY A 36 6.95 -11.06 -5.57
C GLY A 36 7.15 -10.05 -4.43
N LEU A 37 8.35 -9.93 -3.85
CA LEU A 37 8.64 -9.13 -2.65
C LEU A 37 8.30 -7.64 -2.83
N GLY A 38 8.60 -7.07 -3.98
CA GLY A 38 8.24 -5.67 -4.28
C GLY A 38 6.72 -5.46 -4.36
N GLY A 39 5.99 -6.41 -4.97
CA GLY A 39 4.53 -6.36 -5.05
C GLY A 39 3.86 -6.57 -3.69
N MET A 40 4.40 -7.47 -2.86
CA MET A 40 3.97 -7.64 -1.48
C MET A 40 4.20 -6.38 -0.65
N ALA A 41 5.36 -5.73 -0.76
CA ALA A 41 5.64 -4.47 -0.07
C ALA A 41 4.65 -3.37 -0.50
N ALA A 42 4.38 -3.21 -1.80
CA ALA A 42 3.43 -2.24 -2.30
C ALA A 42 1.99 -2.51 -1.80
N THR A 43 1.58 -3.78 -1.77
CA THR A 43 0.27 -4.20 -1.26
C THR A 43 0.14 -3.92 0.23
N LEU A 44 1.17 -4.28 1.02
CA LEU A 44 1.21 -4.01 2.46
C LEU A 44 1.16 -2.50 2.74
N PHE A 45 1.91 -1.68 1.99
CA PHE A 45 1.85 -0.22 2.10
C PHE A 45 0.44 0.33 1.85
N LEU A 46 -0.27 -0.18 0.84
CA LEU A 46 -1.66 0.18 0.58
C LEU A 46 -2.58 -0.21 1.75
N VAL A 47 -2.41 -1.42 2.29
CA VAL A 47 -3.15 -1.90 3.46
C VAL A 47 -2.89 -1.00 4.68
N LEU A 48 -1.65 -0.61 4.95
CA LEU A 48 -1.33 0.35 6.03
C LEU A 48 -2.00 1.70 5.81
N THR A 49 -1.98 2.21 4.57
CA THR A 49 -2.58 3.51 4.25
C THR A 49 -4.08 3.50 4.53
N ILE A 50 -4.80 2.49 4.02
CA ILE A 50 -6.25 2.38 4.20
C ILE A 50 -6.59 2.18 5.69
N THR A 51 -5.92 1.25 6.36
CA THR A 51 -6.18 0.98 7.79
C THR A 51 -5.82 2.16 8.68
N GLY A 52 -4.73 2.89 8.38
CA GLY A 52 -4.34 4.09 9.10
C GLY A 52 -5.38 5.21 8.98
N VAL A 53 -5.92 5.44 7.78
CA VAL A 53 -7.02 6.40 7.57
C VAL A 53 -8.26 5.99 8.37
N LEU A 54 -8.61 4.70 8.40
CA LEU A 54 -9.74 4.22 9.20
C LEU A 54 -9.52 4.41 10.71
N GLN A 55 -8.28 4.24 11.20
CA GLN A 55 -7.97 4.45 12.61
C GLN A 55 -8.08 5.92 13.05
N LEU A 56 -7.83 6.89 12.14
CA LEU A 56 -8.02 8.32 12.43
C LEU A 56 -9.46 8.65 12.81
N LEU A 57 -10.45 7.87 12.36
CA LEU A 57 -11.85 8.08 12.71
C LEU A 57 -12.17 7.74 14.18
N SER A 58 -11.33 6.95 14.84
CA SER A 58 -11.52 6.52 16.23
C SER A 58 -10.43 7.01 17.19
N TYR A 59 -9.39 7.67 16.66
CA TYR A 59 -8.26 8.16 17.43
C TYR A 59 -8.41 9.64 17.76
N SER A 60 -8.15 10.02 19.01
CA SER A 60 -8.06 11.43 19.43
C SER A 60 -6.60 11.88 19.47
N SER A 61 -6.30 13.01 18.85
CA SER A 61 -4.97 13.63 18.88
C SER A 61 -4.71 14.51 20.10
N ASP A 62 -5.70 14.71 20.97
CA ASP A 62 -5.53 15.42 22.24
C ASP A 62 -4.66 14.56 23.18
N ALA A 63 -3.60 15.16 23.74
CA ALA A 63 -2.67 14.47 24.63
C ALA A 63 -3.36 13.92 25.88
N ALA A 64 -4.42 14.57 26.37
CA ALA A 64 -5.19 14.09 27.52
C ALA A 64 -5.97 12.81 27.20
N GLU A 65 -6.52 12.70 25.98
CA GLU A 65 -7.43 11.63 25.57
C GLU A 65 -6.78 10.57 24.68
N ALA A 66 -5.54 10.79 24.23
CA ALA A 66 -4.86 9.91 23.27
C ALA A 66 -4.79 8.45 23.75
N TYR A 67 -4.41 8.24 25.02
CA TYR A 67 -4.33 6.89 25.59
C TYR A 67 -5.71 6.24 25.72
N GLN A 68 -6.71 7.00 26.20
CA GLN A 68 -8.07 6.51 26.36
C GLN A 68 -8.70 6.15 25.02
N SER A 69 -8.47 6.95 23.98
CA SER A 69 -8.96 6.66 22.63
C SER A 69 -8.48 5.30 22.12
N VAL A 70 -7.22 4.92 22.42
CA VAL A 70 -6.68 3.60 22.06
C VAL A 70 -7.35 2.48 22.87
N ILE A 71 -7.56 2.67 24.18
CA ILE A 71 -8.28 1.69 25.00
C ILE A 71 -9.70 1.48 24.47
N HIS A 72 -10.41 2.56 24.12
CA HIS A 72 -11.74 2.51 23.54
C HIS A 72 -11.80 1.71 22.23
N MET A 73 -10.74 1.73 21.42
CA MET A 73 -10.66 0.88 20.22
C MET A 73 -10.68 -0.61 20.57
N TYR A 74 -10.19 -1.03 21.74
CA TYR A 74 -10.20 -2.44 22.16
C TYR A 74 -11.45 -2.84 22.97
N ALA A 75 -12.30 -1.89 23.35
CA ALA A 75 -13.50 -2.18 24.12
C ALA A 75 -14.51 -2.99 23.29
N GLY A 76 -15.06 -4.06 23.86
CA GLY A 76 -16.23 -4.77 23.32
C GLY A 76 -16.08 -5.33 21.90
N ALA A 77 -14.99 -6.05 21.61
CA ALA A 77 -14.74 -6.70 20.30
C ALA A 77 -15.03 -5.76 19.10
N SER A 78 -14.60 -4.51 19.20
CA SER A 78 -14.91 -3.51 18.19
C SER A 78 -14.16 -3.73 16.88
N LEU A 79 -14.76 -3.24 15.79
CA LEU A 79 -14.12 -3.20 14.47
C LEU A 79 -12.84 -2.34 14.48
N ALA A 80 -12.79 -1.28 15.29
CA ALA A 80 -11.62 -0.40 15.40
C ALA A 80 -10.40 -1.14 15.98
N GLY A 81 -10.61 -2.00 16.97
CA GLY A 81 -9.58 -2.87 17.54
C GLY A 81 -9.06 -3.90 16.53
N PHE A 82 -9.97 -4.48 15.73
CA PHE A 82 -9.61 -5.39 14.64
C PHE A 82 -8.76 -4.70 13.56
N ILE A 83 -9.18 -3.53 13.09
CA ILE A 83 -8.42 -2.73 12.11
C ILE A 83 -7.04 -2.36 12.64
N ARG A 84 -6.94 -1.97 13.93
CA ARG A 84 -5.67 -1.67 14.57
C ARG A 84 -4.72 -2.88 14.62
N ASN A 85 -5.25 -4.07 14.89
CA ASN A 85 -4.44 -5.29 14.85
C ASN A 85 -3.93 -5.57 13.44
N ILE A 86 -4.77 -5.41 12.41
CA ILE A 86 -4.34 -5.51 11.01
C ILE A 86 -3.22 -4.49 10.71
N HIS A 87 -3.40 -3.23 11.10
CA HIS A 87 -2.41 -2.17 10.86
C HIS A 87 -1.06 -2.51 11.51
N HIS A 88 -1.08 -3.00 12.76
CA HIS A 88 0.10 -3.42 13.48
C HIS A 88 0.82 -4.58 12.78
N TRP A 89 0.11 -5.67 12.44
CA TRP A 89 0.72 -6.82 11.77
C TRP A 89 1.21 -6.48 10.36
N ALA A 90 0.44 -5.72 9.60
CA ALA A 90 0.84 -5.29 8.27
C ALA A 90 2.12 -4.43 8.31
N GLY A 91 2.26 -3.56 9.33
CA GLY A 91 3.48 -2.76 9.50
C GLY A 91 4.72 -3.61 9.75
N ASN A 92 4.63 -4.61 10.65
CA ASN A 92 5.72 -5.56 10.90
C ASN A 92 6.09 -6.35 9.64
N LEU A 93 5.08 -6.82 8.89
CA LEU A 93 5.30 -7.52 7.63
C LEU A 93 5.92 -6.62 6.56
N LEU A 94 5.54 -5.34 6.48
CA LEU A 94 6.11 -4.40 5.51
C LEU A 94 7.60 -4.21 5.75
N VAL A 95 8.02 -4.07 7.02
CA VAL A 95 9.44 -3.96 7.38
C VAL A 95 10.19 -5.23 6.97
N LEU A 96 9.67 -6.41 7.32
CA LEU A 96 10.30 -7.70 6.98
C LEU A 96 10.40 -7.91 5.47
N VAL A 97 9.31 -7.71 4.73
CA VAL A 97 9.27 -7.84 3.26
C VAL A 97 10.16 -6.80 2.59
N GLY A 98 10.19 -5.57 3.10
CA GLY A 98 11.07 -4.50 2.62
C GLY A 98 12.54 -4.88 2.78
N MET A 99 12.93 -5.39 3.95
CA MET A 99 14.29 -5.90 4.18
C MET A 99 14.64 -7.04 3.22
N LEU A 100 13.77 -8.05 3.07
CA LEU A 100 13.97 -9.14 2.13
C LEU A 100 14.05 -8.66 0.67
N HIS A 101 13.27 -7.64 0.31
CA HIS A 101 13.31 -7.05 -1.02
C HIS A 101 14.65 -6.40 -1.31
N LEU A 102 15.20 -5.63 -0.36
CA LEU A 102 16.52 -5.01 -0.49
C LEU A 102 17.63 -6.07 -0.54
N LEU A 103 17.60 -7.06 0.37
CA LEU A 103 18.57 -8.17 0.40
C LEU A 103 18.57 -9.03 -0.88
N ARG A 104 17.46 -9.06 -1.62
CA ARG A 104 17.36 -9.78 -2.89
C ARG A 104 17.88 -8.97 -4.07
N VAL A 105 17.80 -7.64 -3.99
CA VAL A 105 18.19 -6.72 -5.09
C VAL A 105 19.69 -6.41 -5.05
N TYR A 106 20.28 -6.34 -3.87
CA TYR A 106 21.71 -6.13 -3.64
C TYR A 106 22.44 -7.44 -3.38
#